data_AF-A0A9Q8PBJ9-F1
#
_entry.id   AF-A0A9Q8PBJ9-F1
#
_cell.length_a   1.000
_cell.length_b   1.000
_cell.length_c   1.000
_cell.angle_alpha   90.00
_cell.angle_beta   90.00
_cell.angle_gamma   90.00
#
_symmetry.space_group_name_H-M   'P 1'
#
loop_
_entity.id
_entity.type
_entity.pdbx_description
1 polymer ?
#
loop_
_entity_poly.entity_id
_entity_poly.type
_entity_poly.pdbx_seq_one_letter_code
_entity_poly.pdbx_strand_id
1 'polypeptide(L)'
;MGRKPQARSRAPTLQSRQTLFPHISCFSTLPQCRDQATTLEALFTTYLETCAAVPREIIASLIQFAPTPTAEALLTKLSTDKTAYDHLASSTYLNLPRLLEHIAPSEAA
;
A
#
# COMPACT_ATOMS: atom_id res chain seq x y z
N MET A 1 26.66 -46.74 43.61
CA MET A 1 27.86 -45.89 43.66
C MET A 1 28.72 -46.15 42.43
N GLY A 2 29.25 -45.10 41.79
CA GLY A 2 30.54 -45.21 41.10
C GLY A 2 30.56 -45.01 39.57
N ARG A 3 31.09 -43.83 39.21
CA ARG A 3 31.89 -43.48 38.01
C ARG A 3 31.18 -42.91 36.77
N LYS A 4 31.28 -41.59 36.62
CA LYS A 4 31.60 -40.91 35.34
C LYS A 4 33.11 -41.13 35.04
N PRO A 5 33.60 -41.21 33.78
CA PRO A 5 33.95 -40.04 32.93
C PRO A 5 33.73 -40.29 31.40
N GLN A 6 33.38 -39.32 30.54
CA GLN A 6 34.12 -38.20 29.91
C GLN A 6 34.96 -38.53 28.65
N ALA A 7 34.55 -37.88 27.54
CA ALA A 7 35.30 -37.41 26.35
C ALA A 7 35.79 -38.40 25.25
N ARG A 8 35.34 -38.18 24.00
CA ARG A 8 36.01 -37.34 22.98
C ARG A 8 35.32 -37.43 21.61
N SER A 9 34.97 -36.26 21.08
CA SER A 9 35.16 -35.77 19.70
C SER A 9 35.25 -36.79 18.54
N ARG A 10 34.30 -36.71 17.59
CA ARG A 10 34.55 -36.33 16.18
C ARG A 10 33.23 -36.27 15.38
N ALA A 11 32.96 -35.09 14.82
CA ALA A 11 32.01 -34.84 13.72
C ALA A 11 32.57 -35.45 12.40
N PRO A 12 31.95 -35.27 11.22
CA PRO A 12 30.62 -34.75 10.86
C PRO A 12 29.82 -35.84 10.08
N THR A 13 28.57 -35.69 9.66
CA THR A 13 28.17 -35.08 8.39
C THR A 13 26.74 -35.55 8.17
N LEU A 14 25.77 -34.63 8.06
CA LEU A 14 24.76 -34.67 7.00
C LEU A 14 23.81 -33.50 7.23
N GLN A 15 24.10 -32.53 6.39
CA GLN A 15 23.37 -31.33 6.07
C GLN A 15 21.90 -31.62 5.79
N SER A 16 21.09 -31.69 6.85
CA SER A 16 19.63 -31.59 6.73
C SER A 16 19.28 -30.11 6.59
N ARG A 17 19.53 -29.60 5.39
CA ARG A 17 18.88 -28.39 4.88
C ARG A 17 17.41 -28.69 4.75
N GLN A 18 16.60 -28.22 5.70
CA GLN A 18 15.20 -27.82 5.47
C GLN A 18 14.64 -27.12 6.72
N THR A 19 15.24 -25.98 7.08
CA THR A 19 14.50 -24.95 7.82
C THR A 19 13.76 -24.11 6.79
N LEU A 20 12.50 -24.48 6.63
CA LEU A 20 11.47 -23.90 5.80
C LEU A 20 11.09 -22.49 6.31
N PHE A 21 11.91 -21.47 6.06
CA PHE A 21 11.47 -20.07 6.04
C PHE A 21 12.49 -19.24 5.23
N PRO A 22 12.27 -19.00 3.93
CA PRO A 22 12.96 -17.90 3.30
C PRO A 22 12.31 -16.62 3.84
N HIS A 23 13.03 -15.98 4.75
CA HIS A 23 13.06 -14.54 4.93
C HIS A 23 12.83 -13.87 3.57
N ILE A 24 11.80 -13.02 3.50
CA ILE A 24 11.40 -12.21 2.35
C ILE A 24 12.67 -11.74 1.65
N SER A 25 13.00 -12.42 0.55
CA SER A 25 14.15 -12.08 -0.26
C SER A 25 13.64 -11.00 -1.19
N CYS A 26 14.16 -9.78 -0.99
CA CYS A 26 13.89 -8.65 -1.87
C CYS A 26 13.89 -9.12 -3.32
N PHE A 27 12.75 -8.94 -3.98
CA PHE A 27 12.51 -9.26 -5.37
C PHE A 27 13.21 -8.22 -6.25
N SER A 28 14.55 -8.21 -6.21
CA SER A 28 15.39 -7.26 -6.95
C SER A 28 16.42 -7.96 -7.81
N THR A 29 16.08 -9.13 -8.36
CA THR A 29 16.89 -9.82 -9.38
C THR A 29 16.15 -9.87 -10.72
N LEU A 30 15.79 -8.70 -11.24
CA LEU A 30 15.56 -8.50 -12.67
C LEU A 30 16.69 -7.60 -13.22
N PRO A 31 17.35 -7.98 -14.33
CA PRO A 31 18.38 -7.16 -14.94
C PRO A 31 17.72 -6.03 -15.74
N GLN A 32 17.21 -4.99 -15.06
CA GLN A 32 16.95 -3.71 -15.69
C GLN A 32 16.94 -2.59 -14.63
N CYS A 33 18.10 -2.19 -14.14
CA CYS A 33 18.28 -0.88 -13.51
C CYS A 33 18.28 0.20 -14.62
N ARG A 34 17.16 0.32 -15.34
CA ARG A 34 16.92 1.41 -16.27
C ARG A 34 16.33 2.54 -15.45
N ASP A 35 17.18 3.50 -15.10
CA ASP A 35 16.83 4.88 -14.78
C ASP A 35 15.46 5.06 -14.12
N GLN A 36 15.31 4.74 -12.83
CA GLN A 36 14.05 5.03 -12.10
C GLN A 36 13.91 6.52 -11.74
N ALA A 37 14.34 7.41 -12.63
CA ALA A 37 13.90 8.79 -12.63
C ALA A 37 12.56 8.86 -13.37
N THR A 38 11.50 8.30 -12.76
CA THR A 38 10.14 8.50 -13.28
C THR A 38 9.62 9.84 -12.81
N THR A 39 9.43 10.78 -13.73
CA THR A 39 8.76 12.05 -13.45
C THR A 39 7.35 11.78 -12.94
N LEU A 40 6.86 12.58 -11.98
CA LEU A 40 5.50 12.47 -11.45
C LEU A 40 4.43 12.48 -12.55
N GLU A 41 4.64 13.25 -13.61
CA GLU A 41 3.77 13.27 -14.78
C GLU A 41 3.65 11.90 -15.47
N ALA A 42 4.77 11.19 -15.64
CA ALA A 42 4.77 9.85 -16.24
C ALA A 42 4.03 8.84 -15.34
N LEU A 43 4.16 8.99 -14.03
CA LEU A 43 3.46 8.16 -13.04
C LEU A 43 1.93 8.26 -13.21
N PHE A 44 1.38 9.48 -13.21
CA PHE A 44 -0.07 9.70 -13.27
C PHE A 44 -0.69 9.47 -14.65
N THR A 45 0.09 9.58 -15.72
CA THR A 45 -0.40 9.39 -17.10
C THR A 45 -0.29 7.96 -17.59
N THR A 46 0.73 7.21 -17.15
CA THR A 46 1.08 5.91 -17.74
C THR A 46 0.93 4.74 -16.78
N TYR A 47 1.16 4.96 -15.48
CA TYR A 47 1.26 3.86 -14.50
C TYR A 47 0.09 3.78 -13.54
N LEU A 48 -0.55 4.92 -13.22
CA LEU A 48 -1.65 4.97 -12.27
C LEU A 48 -3.00 5.15 -12.97
N GLU A 49 -3.96 4.34 -12.56
CA GLU A 49 -5.35 4.46 -13.00
C GLU A 49 -6.07 5.54 -12.18
N THR A 50 -5.93 6.80 -12.61
CA THR A 50 -6.50 7.97 -11.93
C THR A 50 -7.93 8.30 -12.39
N CYS A 51 -8.32 7.82 -13.57
CA CYS A 51 -9.59 8.15 -14.23
C CYS A 51 -10.74 7.18 -13.89
N ALA A 52 -10.48 6.13 -13.12
CA ALA A 52 -11.50 5.17 -12.71
C ALA A 52 -12.33 5.66 -11.51
N ALA A 53 -13.46 5.00 -11.29
CA ALA A 53 -14.28 5.24 -10.10
C ALA A 53 -13.51 4.88 -8.83
N VAL A 54 -13.42 5.82 -7.88
CA VAL A 54 -12.64 5.61 -6.65
C VAL A 54 -13.38 4.69 -5.67
N PRO A 55 -12.87 3.50 -5.34
CA PRO A 55 -13.53 2.63 -4.37
C PRO A 55 -13.57 3.25 -2.97
N ARG A 56 -14.66 3.02 -2.23
CA ARG A 56 -14.87 3.56 -0.88
C ARG A 56 -13.77 3.19 0.12
N GLU A 57 -13.12 2.03 -0.05
CA GLU A 57 -11.97 1.62 0.78
C GLU A 57 -10.76 2.55 0.62
N ILE A 58 -10.53 3.05 -0.60
CA ILE A 58 -9.47 4.04 -0.84
C ILE A 58 -9.87 5.36 -0.17
N ILE A 59 -11.14 5.76 -0.24
CA ILE A 59 -11.66 6.95 0.46
C ILE A 59 -11.42 6.85 1.96
N ALA A 60 -11.66 5.69 2.57
CA ALA A 60 -11.37 5.46 3.99
C ALA A 60 -9.88 5.62 4.31
N SER A 61 -9.00 5.16 3.42
CA SER A 61 -7.54 5.31 3.57
C SER A 61 -7.06 6.75 3.43
N LEU A 62 -7.83 7.63 2.78
CA LEU A 62 -7.51 9.05 2.60
C LEU A 62 -7.86 9.91 3.81
N ILE A 63 -8.70 9.43 4.75
CA ILE A 63 -9.16 10.20 5.91
C ILE A 63 -7.99 10.75 6.73
N GLN A 64 -6.95 9.94 6.95
CA GLN A 64 -5.78 10.33 7.74
C GLN A 64 -4.91 11.42 7.09
N PHE A 65 -5.10 11.66 5.79
CA PHE A 65 -4.36 12.67 5.02
C PHE A 65 -5.20 13.93 4.77
N ALA A 66 -6.37 14.05 5.41
CA ALA A 66 -7.25 15.20 5.23
C ALA A 66 -6.58 16.49 5.75
N PRO A 67 -6.52 17.56 4.93
CA PRO A 67 -5.86 18.81 5.32
C PRO A 67 -6.71 19.66 6.28
N THR A 68 -8.03 19.47 6.30
CA THR A 68 -8.97 20.21 7.16
C THR A 68 -9.93 19.26 7.89
N PRO A 69 -10.47 19.63 9.06
CA PRO A 69 -11.43 18.78 9.77
C PRO A 69 -12.75 18.63 9.01
N THR A 70 -13.14 19.62 8.20
CA THR A 70 -14.32 19.53 7.33
C THR A 70 -14.10 18.49 6.22
N ALA A 71 -12.90 18.46 5.63
CA ALA A 71 -12.52 17.45 4.64
C ALA A 71 -12.58 16.03 5.21
N GLU A 72 -12.08 15.84 6.42
CA GLU A 72 -12.12 14.57 7.14
C GLU A 72 -13.56 14.07 7.35
N ALA A 73 -14.45 14.96 7.79
CA ALA A 73 -15.86 14.64 8.01
C ALA A 73 -16.58 14.24 6.70
N LEU A 74 -16.27 14.92 5.59
CA LEU A 74 -16.81 14.58 4.27
C LEU A 74 -16.31 13.21 3.79
N LEU A 75 -15.01 12.95 3.89
CA LEU A 75 -14.42 11.65 3.54
C LEU A 75 -15.00 10.51 4.39
N THR A 76 -15.17 10.75 5.69
CA THR A 76 -15.78 9.78 6.63
C THR A 76 -17.24 9.49 6.27
N LYS A 77 -17.99 10.51 5.87
CA LYS A 77 -19.36 10.34 5.40
C LYS A 77 -19.41 9.51 4.12
N LEU A 78 -18.54 9.80 3.15
CA LEU A 78 -18.51 9.08 1.87
C LEU A 78 -18.02 7.63 2.00
N SER A 79 -17.13 7.34 2.96
CA SER A 79 -16.68 5.97 3.21
C SER A 79 -17.74 5.11 3.91
N THR A 80 -18.49 5.71 4.84
CA THR A 80 -19.47 4.99 5.69
C THR A 80 -20.85 4.88 5.04
N ASP A 81 -21.32 5.94 4.39
CA ASP A 81 -22.65 6.02 3.80
C ASP A 81 -22.61 5.64 2.30
N LYS A 82 -23.05 4.42 2.01
CA LYS A 82 -23.16 3.91 0.64
C LYS A 82 -24.07 4.77 -0.23
N THR A 83 -25.19 5.26 0.30
CA THR A 83 -26.18 6.00 -0.49
C THR A 83 -25.64 7.37 -0.87
N ALA A 84 -24.95 8.05 0.04
CA ALA A 84 -24.27 9.30 -0.24
C ALA A 84 -23.18 9.12 -1.30
N TYR A 85 -22.40 8.04 -1.22
CA TYR A 85 -21.39 7.71 -2.23
C TYR A 85 -22.02 7.42 -3.60
N ASP A 86 -23.05 6.57 -3.67
CA ASP A 86 -23.69 6.19 -4.93
C ASP A 86 -24.35 7.41 -5.61
N HIS A 87 -24.92 8.33 -4.83
CA HIS A 87 -25.46 9.60 -5.34
C HIS A 87 -24.36 10.53 -5.91
N LEU A 88 -23.22 10.64 -5.22
CA LEU A 88 -22.10 11.46 -5.70
C LEU A 88 -21.44 10.83 -6.94
N ALA A 89 -21.30 9.50 -6.94
CA ALA A 89 -20.71 8.76 -8.04
C ALA A 89 -21.57 8.81 -9.32
N SER A 90 -22.90 8.74 -9.17
CA SER A 90 -23.83 8.82 -10.29
C SER A 90 -24.01 10.24 -10.86
N SER A 91 -23.89 11.27 -10.01
CA SER A 91 -24.03 12.66 -10.46
C SER A 91 -22.77 13.24 -11.10
N THR A 92 -21.59 12.95 -10.53
CA THR A 92 -20.36 13.69 -10.86
C THR A 92 -19.28 12.83 -11.52
N TYR A 93 -19.49 11.50 -11.63
CA TYR A 93 -18.46 10.53 -12.04
C TYR A 93 -17.20 10.67 -11.18
N LEU A 94 -17.21 10.04 -10.01
CA LEU A 94 -16.19 10.18 -8.98
C LEU A 94 -14.84 9.54 -9.38
N ASN A 95 -13.94 10.36 -9.94
CA ASN A 95 -12.52 10.02 -10.10
C ASN A 95 -11.66 10.67 -9.00
N LEU A 96 -10.41 10.21 -8.86
CA LEU A 96 -9.52 10.68 -7.80
C LEU A 96 -9.31 12.20 -7.80
N PRO A 97 -9.00 12.87 -8.94
CA PRO A 97 -8.79 14.31 -8.92
C PRO A 97 -10.07 15.10 -8.57
N ARG A 98 -11.24 14.68 -9.08
CA ARG A 98 -12.52 15.34 -8.76
C ARG A 98 -12.90 15.17 -7.29
N LEU A 99 -12.62 14.00 -6.72
CA LEU A 99 -12.81 13.77 -5.29
C LEU A 99 -11.99 14.76 -4.46
N LEU A 100 -10.69 14.90 -4.76
CA LEU A 100 -9.80 15.81 -4.05
C LEU A 100 -10.22 17.29 -4.20
N GLU A 101 -10.59 17.70 -5.41
CA GLU A 101 -11.13 19.04 -5.70
C GLU A 101 -12.40 19.33 -4.88
N HIS A 102 -13.28 18.34 -4.73
CA HIS A 102 -14.51 18.47 -3.95
C HIS A 102 -14.26 18.62 -2.44
N ILE A 103 -13.21 17.98 -1.93
CA ILE A 103 -12.89 17.95 -0.50
C ILE A 103 -12.10 19.19 -0.08
N ALA A 104 -11.20 19.68 -0.94
CA ALA A 104 -10.30 20.79 -0.64
C ALA A 104 -10.24 21.81 -1.78
N PRO A 105 -11.32 22.58 -2.04
CA PRO A 105 -11.33 23.56 -3.13
C PRO A 105 -10.44 24.79 -2.86
N SER A 106 -10.02 25.02 -1.61
CA SER A 106 -9.31 26.24 -1.19
C SER A 106 -7.78 26.13 -1.16
N GLU A 107 -7.22 24.93 -1.33
CA GLU A 107 -5.76 24.64 -1.23
C GLU A 107 -5.13 24.29 -2.59
N ALA A 108 -5.79 24.64 -3.70
CA ALA A 108 -5.28 24.45 -5.06
C ALA A 108 -4.54 25.70 -5.61
N ALA A 109 -4.01 26.56 -4.72
CA ALA A 109 -3.37 27.83 -5.05
C ALA A 109 -1.87 27.82 -4.73
#